data_AF-A0A662YVP4-F1
#
_entry.id   AF-A0A662YVP4-F1
#
_cell.length_a   1.000
_cell.length_b   1.000
_cell.length_c   1.000
_cell.angle_alpha   90.00
_cell.angle_beta   90.00
_cell.angle_gamma   90.00
#
_symmetry.space_group_name_H-M   'P 1'
#
loop_
_entity.id
_entity.type
_entity.pdbx_description
1 polymer ?
#
loop_
_entity_poly.entity_id
_entity_poly.type
_entity_poly.pdbx_seq_one_letter_code
_entity_poly.pdbx_strand_id
1 'polypeptide(L)'
;MSIEAEALLQEAKESIEAAQNYRSELQHRVQGLDLARQQIKGSATQTRAVLVQHFQELQGTVSRLLEERLAALLLEVDAIEQDSVRPLDDCQKLIEQGVSTADELLREGEAALRCGVGEQDDKLGSFTKKALQIQLDSLPEVPSLAEVSCLSAQLDDSLLPAVKGRICTHGSVASHPPVQIDELVERPGGILVRWCKVDDDFAAQDYRLQYRRSASSHFEDAYVGQDSEYLVLHLDPHTEYLFRVCARGDGRWEWSPWSIPQTACTTLAPHEWSPGSEEYSLSSRRDIALKNDSQLCGAGVLYSQAPTYCCRQTLTFKIISAGQPDKRDSVGVCVDRRNGQDSLQRDQAVCITTSGAVFVNGKEMTNQLPAISTGSAVTFDMEVVNVFPVNINNNEGASVKLRVTIGSGSREVVFDWLLEQDKDHF
;
A
#
# COMPACT_ATOMS: atom_id res chain seq x y z
N MET A 1 64.38 42.50 11.44
CA MET A 1 62.95 42.82 11.68
C MET A 1 62.67 42.53 13.15
N SER A 2 61.80 43.31 13.82
CA SER A 2 61.50 43.06 15.24
C SER A 2 60.65 41.78 15.38
N ILE A 3 60.81 41.06 16.49
CA ILE A 3 60.03 39.85 16.83
C ILE A 3 58.52 40.10 16.74
N GLU A 4 58.09 41.33 17.02
CA GLU A 4 56.71 41.79 16.91
C GLU A 4 56.21 41.82 15.46
N ALA A 5 57.07 42.16 14.48
CA ALA A 5 56.72 42.13 13.07
C ALA A 5 56.57 40.69 12.54
N GLU A 6 57.34 39.74 13.07
CA GLU A 6 57.22 38.31 12.72
C GLU A 6 55.95 37.68 13.30
N ALA A 7 55.57 38.04 14.54
CA ALA A 7 54.32 37.61 15.16
C ALA A 7 53.09 38.13 14.39
N LEU A 8 53.09 39.42 14.03
CA LEU A 8 52.03 40.02 13.20
C LEU A 8 51.94 39.39 11.80
N LEU A 9 53.08 39.01 11.22
CA LEU A 9 53.11 38.29 9.94
C LEU A 9 52.47 36.90 10.05
N GLN A 10 52.72 36.18 11.15
CA GLN A 10 52.15 34.86 11.38
C GLN A 10 50.64 34.93 11.62
N GLU A 11 50.18 35.87 12.45
CA GLU A 11 48.76 36.12 12.68
C GLU A 11 48.02 36.51 11.38
N ALA A 12 48.66 37.33 10.54
CA ALA A 12 48.10 37.68 9.23
C ALA A 12 47.97 36.45 8.32
N LYS A 13 48.92 35.52 8.33
CA LYS A 13 48.84 34.27 7.54
C LYS A 13 47.69 33.38 8.01
N GLU A 14 47.55 33.18 9.32
CA GLU A 14 46.47 32.38 9.90
C GLU A 14 45.09 33.01 9.61
N SER A 15 45.00 34.35 9.69
CA SER A 15 43.80 35.09 9.32
C SER A 15 43.44 34.94 7.84
N ILE A 16 44.45 34.94 6.94
CA ILE A 16 44.24 34.72 5.50
C ILE A 16 43.75 33.30 5.24
N GLU A 17 44.33 32.28 5.89
CA GLU A 17 43.90 30.89 5.76
C GLU A 17 42.46 30.69 6.27
N ALA A 18 42.13 31.25 7.43
CA ALA A 18 40.77 31.24 7.97
C ALA A 18 39.78 31.93 7.01
N ALA A 19 40.15 33.08 6.43
CA ALA A 19 39.32 33.78 5.45
C ALA A 19 39.13 32.98 4.16
N GLN A 20 40.15 32.25 3.70
CA GLN A 20 40.04 31.36 2.53
C GLN A 20 39.09 30.19 2.80
N ASN A 21 39.22 29.53 3.95
CA ASN A 21 38.32 28.45 4.36
C ASN A 21 36.87 28.93 4.49
N TYR A 22 36.67 30.09 5.13
CA TYR A 22 35.35 30.70 5.26
C TYR A 22 34.74 31.04 3.89
N ARG A 23 35.53 31.58 2.96
CA ARG A 23 35.07 31.84 1.58
C ARG A 23 34.64 30.56 0.87
N SER A 24 35.40 29.47 0.98
CA SER A 24 35.05 28.19 0.37
C SER A 24 33.75 27.61 0.95
N GLU A 25 33.57 27.69 2.27
CA GLU A 25 32.33 27.27 2.94
C GLU A 25 31.12 28.11 2.49
N LEU A 26 31.29 29.43 2.36
CA LEU A 26 30.25 30.31 1.82
C LEU A 26 29.91 29.96 0.36
N GLN A 27 30.91 29.67 -0.48
CA GLN A 27 30.68 29.25 -1.86
C GLN A 27 29.90 27.93 -1.93
N HIS A 28 30.22 26.97 -1.07
CA HIS A 28 29.47 25.71 -0.95
C HIS A 28 28.01 25.97 -0.53
N ARG A 29 27.78 26.86 0.44
CA ARG A 29 26.41 27.25 0.86
C ARG A 29 25.64 27.94 -0.26
N VAL A 30 26.27 28.78 -1.06
CA VAL A 30 25.64 29.41 -2.23
C VAL A 30 25.21 28.36 -3.25
N GLN A 31 26.07 27.38 -3.54
CA GLN A 31 25.70 26.24 -4.40
C GLN A 31 24.51 25.46 -3.83
N GLY A 32 24.51 25.21 -2.51
CA GLY A 32 23.38 24.58 -1.81
C GLY A 32 22.07 25.37 -1.96
N LEU A 33 22.12 26.71 -1.89
CA LEU A 33 20.94 27.56 -2.13
C LEU A 33 20.44 27.46 -3.57
N ASP A 34 21.33 27.35 -4.56
CA ASP A 34 20.93 27.19 -5.96
C ASP A 34 20.26 25.85 -6.22
N LEU A 35 20.75 24.77 -5.60
CA LEU A 35 20.08 23.46 -5.63
C LEU A 35 18.70 23.51 -4.96
N ALA A 36 18.59 24.14 -3.79
CA ALA A 36 17.31 24.32 -3.11
C ALA A 36 16.30 25.10 -3.97
N ARG A 37 16.74 26.16 -4.66
CA ARG A 37 15.91 26.91 -5.60
C ARG A 37 15.45 26.05 -6.79
N GLN A 38 16.34 25.25 -7.35
CA GLN A 38 16.00 24.33 -8.43
C GLN A 38 14.98 23.30 -7.98
N GLN A 39 15.13 22.73 -6.79
CA GLN A 39 14.18 21.79 -6.19
C GLN A 39 12.78 22.42 -6.01
N ILE A 40 12.70 23.63 -5.47
CA ILE A 40 11.42 24.34 -5.30
C ILE A 40 10.75 24.61 -6.66
N LYS A 41 11.51 25.09 -7.65
CA LYS A 41 10.97 25.37 -8.99
C LYS A 41 10.50 24.09 -9.70
N GLY A 42 11.30 23.03 -9.62
CA GLY A 42 10.98 21.72 -10.19
C GLY A 42 9.72 21.13 -9.57
N SER A 43 9.68 21.04 -8.25
CA SER A 43 8.51 20.54 -7.52
C SER A 43 7.26 21.38 -7.76
N ALA A 44 7.36 22.71 -7.77
CA ALA A 44 6.23 23.59 -8.08
C ALA A 44 5.68 23.35 -9.50
N THR A 45 6.55 23.13 -10.49
CA THR A 45 6.16 22.86 -11.87
C THR A 45 5.42 21.52 -11.96
N GLN A 46 5.97 20.48 -11.32
CA GLN A 46 5.36 19.17 -11.28
C GLN A 46 4.01 19.18 -10.55
N THR A 47 3.93 19.81 -9.37
CA THR A 47 2.68 19.93 -8.60
C THR A 47 1.61 20.68 -9.40
N ARG A 48 1.96 21.75 -10.12
CA ARG A 48 1.02 22.44 -11.01
C ARG A 48 0.49 21.52 -12.11
N ALA A 49 1.36 20.75 -12.76
CA ALA A 49 0.96 19.82 -13.81
C ALA A 49 -0.01 18.75 -13.29
N VAL A 50 0.31 18.16 -12.13
CA VAL A 50 -0.54 17.15 -11.47
C VAL A 50 -1.91 17.74 -11.09
N LEU A 51 -1.95 18.94 -10.51
CA LEU A 51 -3.21 19.60 -10.17
C LEU A 51 -4.07 19.87 -11.41
N VAL A 52 -3.47 20.42 -12.47
CA VAL A 52 -4.18 20.70 -13.72
C VAL A 52 -4.74 19.41 -14.32
N GLN A 53 -3.93 18.36 -14.41
CA GLN A 53 -4.37 17.07 -14.92
C GLN A 53 -5.52 16.49 -14.08
N HIS A 54 -5.38 16.46 -12.75
CA HIS A 54 -6.40 15.93 -11.84
C HIS A 54 -7.75 16.63 -12.01
N PHE A 55 -7.76 17.96 -12.04
CA PHE A 55 -9.01 18.72 -12.19
C PHE A 55 -9.61 18.61 -13.60
N GLN A 56 -8.80 18.43 -14.64
CA GLN A 56 -9.28 18.13 -15.99
C GLN A 56 -9.96 16.76 -16.07
N GLU A 57 -9.36 15.73 -15.47
CA GLU A 57 -9.94 14.38 -15.40
C GLU A 57 -11.24 14.36 -14.58
N LEU A 58 -11.27 15.08 -13.45
CA LEU A 58 -12.46 15.23 -12.62
C LEU A 58 -13.57 15.94 -13.38
N GLN A 59 -13.26 17.04 -14.07
CA GLN A 59 -14.21 17.78 -14.89
C GLN A 59 -14.80 16.88 -15.99
N GLY A 60 -13.95 16.15 -16.73
CA GLY A 60 -14.41 15.24 -17.76
C GLY A 60 -15.33 14.14 -17.22
N THR A 61 -15.00 13.60 -16.04
CA THR A 61 -15.83 12.57 -15.38
C THR A 61 -17.18 13.11 -14.95
N VAL A 62 -17.23 14.30 -14.31
CA VAL A 62 -18.49 14.92 -13.88
C VAL A 62 -19.36 15.28 -15.07
N SER A 63 -18.80 15.86 -16.13
CA SER A 63 -19.54 16.17 -17.36
C SER A 63 -20.18 14.92 -17.97
N ARG A 64 -19.41 13.84 -18.11
CA ARG A 64 -19.92 12.56 -18.63
C ARG A 64 -21.10 12.02 -17.79
N LEU A 65 -20.98 12.06 -16.46
CA LEU A 65 -22.05 11.58 -15.57
C LEU A 65 -23.34 12.41 -15.70
N LEU A 66 -23.21 13.72 -15.92
CA LEU A 66 -24.36 14.60 -16.16
C LEU A 66 -25.01 14.32 -17.52
N GLU A 67 -24.21 14.12 -18.57
CA GLU A 67 -24.68 13.73 -19.90
C GLU A 67 -25.41 12.37 -19.87
N GLU A 68 -24.84 11.38 -19.19
CA GLU A 68 -25.47 10.06 -19.00
C GLU A 68 -26.80 10.16 -18.26
N ARG A 69 -26.89 11.01 -17.22
CA ARG A 69 -28.16 11.19 -16.50
C ARG A 69 -29.21 11.89 -17.35
N LEU A 70 -28.82 12.89 -18.14
CA LEU A 70 -29.72 13.55 -19.07
C LEU A 70 -30.23 12.58 -20.13
N ALA A 71 -29.35 11.78 -20.74
CA ALA A 71 -29.73 10.78 -21.71
C ALA A 71 -30.72 9.75 -21.14
N ALA A 72 -30.51 9.30 -19.90
CA ALA A 72 -31.44 8.40 -19.23
C ALA A 72 -32.83 9.02 -19.04
N LEU A 73 -32.91 10.29 -18.60
CA LEU A 73 -34.19 11.00 -18.42
C LEU A 73 -34.92 11.21 -19.75
N LEU A 74 -34.19 11.49 -20.83
CA LEU A 74 -34.78 11.63 -22.16
C LEU A 74 -35.33 10.28 -22.67
N LEU A 75 -34.62 9.18 -22.44
CA LEU A 75 -35.13 7.84 -22.77
C LEU A 75 -36.39 7.48 -21.96
N GLU A 76 -36.47 7.89 -20.69
CA GLU A 76 -37.69 7.73 -19.88
C GLU A 76 -38.87 8.52 -20.47
N VAL A 77 -38.62 9.76 -20.94
CA VAL A 77 -39.62 10.59 -21.64
C VAL A 77 -40.10 9.92 -22.93
N ASP A 78 -39.16 9.49 -23.79
CA ASP A 78 -39.49 8.84 -25.06
C ASP A 78 -40.30 7.56 -24.85
N ALA A 79 -39.97 6.77 -23.82
CA ALA A 79 -40.71 5.56 -23.48
C ALA A 79 -42.15 5.86 -23.04
N ILE A 80 -42.34 6.85 -22.15
CA ILE A 80 -43.68 7.24 -21.68
C ILE A 80 -44.50 7.81 -22.84
N GLU A 81 -43.90 8.62 -23.70
CA GLU A 81 -44.57 9.16 -24.90
C GLU A 81 -45.04 8.03 -25.81
N GLN A 82 -44.14 7.09 -26.14
CA GLN A 82 -44.46 5.96 -27.01
C GLN A 82 -45.58 5.08 -26.44
N ASP A 83 -45.53 4.78 -25.14
CA ASP A 83 -46.53 3.95 -24.46
C ASP A 83 -47.88 4.67 -24.32
N SER A 84 -47.88 6.01 -24.19
CA SER A 84 -49.10 6.81 -24.00
C SER A 84 -49.80 7.15 -25.33
N VAL A 85 -49.05 7.32 -26.43
CA VAL A 85 -49.63 7.67 -27.74
C VAL A 85 -50.28 6.47 -28.41
N ARG A 86 -49.70 5.27 -28.26
CA ARG A 86 -50.17 4.07 -28.98
C ARG A 86 -51.66 3.74 -28.76
N PRO A 87 -52.22 3.76 -27.53
CA PRO A 87 -53.66 3.55 -27.34
C PRO A 87 -54.52 4.64 -27.99
N LEU A 88 -54.03 5.88 -28.07
CA LEU A 88 -54.74 6.98 -28.71
C LEU A 88 -54.78 6.80 -30.22
N ASP A 89 -53.69 6.36 -30.85
CA ASP A 89 -53.64 6.01 -32.27
C ASP A 89 -54.64 4.90 -32.60
N ASP A 90 -54.76 3.89 -31.73
CA ASP A 90 -55.71 2.80 -31.92
C ASP A 90 -57.16 3.27 -31.73
N CYS A 91 -57.43 4.17 -30.77
CA CYS A 91 -58.72 4.83 -30.63
C CYS A 91 -59.08 5.67 -31.87
N GLN A 92 -58.11 6.43 -32.40
CA GLN A 92 -58.30 7.23 -33.62
C GLN A 92 -58.68 6.35 -34.80
N LYS A 93 -57.96 5.24 -35.03
CA LYS A 93 -58.29 4.28 -36.11
C LYS A 93 -59.69 3.72 -35.98
N LEU A 94 -60.12 3.37 -34.75
CA LEU A 94 -61.48 2.85 -34.51
C LEU A 94 -62.54 3.90 -34.86
N ILE A 95 -62.32 5.16 -34.49
CA ILE A 95 -63.22 6.27 -34.83
C ILE A 95 -63.25 6.50 -36.34
N GLU A 96 -62.10 6.57 -37.00
CA GLU A 96 -62.00 6.76 -38.46
C GLU A 96 -62.68 5.63 -39.24
N GLN A 97 -62.54 4.37 -38.81
CA GLN A 97 -63.27 3.24 -39.38
C GLN A 97 -64.78 3.35 -39.17
N GLY A 98 -65.21 3.78 -37.98
CA GLY A 98 -66.61 4.05 -37.68
C GLY A 98 -67.20 5.12 -38.58
N VAL A 99 -66.48 6.23 -38.79
CA VAL A 99 -66.87 7.32 -39.70
C VAL A 99 -66.99 6.80 -41.14
N SER A 100 -65.98 6.07 -41.64
CA SER A 100 -66.03 5.51 -42.99
C SER A 100 -67.21 4.56 -43.18
N THR A 101 -67.52 3.74 -42.18
CA THR A 101 -68.66 2.81 -42.21
C THR A 101 -69.99 3.57 -42.23
N ALA A 102 -70.10 4.65 -41.45
CA ALA A 102 -71.27 5.52 -41.42
C ALA A 102 -71.48 6.25 -42.76
N ASP A 103 -70.40 6.76 -43.38
CA ASP A 103 -70.43 7.41 -44.69
C ASP A 103 -70.89 6.46 -45.80
N GLU A 104 -70.42 5.20 -45.80
CA GLU A 104 -70.88 4.17 -46.73
C GLU A 104 -72.37 3.88 -46.56
N LEU A 105 -72.82 3.72 -45.31
CA LEU A 105 -74.22 3.47 -45.00
C LEU A 105 -75.11 4.64 -45.44
N LEU A 106 -74.69 5.88 -45.20
CA LEU A 106 -75.37 7.10 -45.66
C LEU A 106 -75.50 7.10 -47.18
N ARG A 107 -74.40 6.83 -47.90
CA ARG A 107 -74.40 6.79 -49.37
C ARG A 107 -75.34 5.71 -49.92
N GLU A 108 -75.35 4.52 -49.32
CA GLU A 108 -76.27 3.43 -49.70
C GLU A 108 -77.73 3.80 -49.43
N GLY A 109 -78.01 4.42 -48.27
CA GLY A 109 -79.35 4.90 -47.92
C GLY A 109 -79.86 5.96 -48.89
N GLU A 110 -79.04 6.97 -49.20
CA GLU A 110 -79.38 8.01 -50.18
C GLU A 110 -79.57 7.46 -51.60
N ALA A 111 -78.84 6.43 -51.99
CA ALA A 111 -78.98 5.78 -53.29
C ALA A 111 -80.27 4.94 -53.36
N ALA A 112 -80.63 4.24 -52.27
CA ALA A 112 -81.87 3.48 -52.17
C ALA A 112 -83.12 4.38 -52.28
N LEU A 113 -83.07 5.58 -51.67
CA LEU A 113 -84.15 6.58 -51.76
C LEU A 113 -84.36 7.14 -53.17
N ARG A 114 -83.32 7.12 -54.02
CA ARG A 114 -83.36 7.66 -55.40
C ARG A 114 -83.82 6.65 -56.47
N CYS A 115 -84.04 5.38 -56.11
CA CYS A 115 -84.44 4.32 -57.06
C CYS A 115 -85.96 4.30 -57.34
N GLY A 116 -86.38 3.85 -58.53
CA GLY A 116 -87.79 3.74 -58.93
C GLY A 116 -88.54 2.55 -58.29
N VAL A 117 -89.88 2.64 -58.26
CA VAL A 117 -90.85 1.83 -57.48
C VAL A 117 -90.67 0.30 -57.52
N GLY A 118 -89.98 -0.26 -58.52
CA GLY A 118 -89.75 -1.72 -58.65
C GLY A 118 -88.43 -2.26 -58.09
N GLU A 119 -87.36 -1.46 -57.97
CA GLU A 119 -86.04 -1.86 -57.42
C GLU A 119 -85.82 -1.34 -55.98
N GLN A 120 -86.81 -0.62 -55.45
CA GLN A 120 -86.72 0.12 -54.20
C GLN A 120 -86.74 -0.81 -52.98
N ASP A 121 -87.51 -1.90 -53.05
CA ASP A 121 -87.77 -2.80 -51.91
C ASP A 121 -86.53 -3.60 -51.48
N ASP A 122 -85.78 -4.17 -52.44
CA ASP A 122 -84.58 -4.96 -52.16
C ASP A 122 -83.42 -4.11 -51.63
N LYS A 123 -83.21 -2.92 -52.22
CA LYS A 123 -82.15 -1.98 -51.81
C LYS A 123 -82.44 -1.37 -50.45
N LEU A 124 -83.70 -1.02 -50.18
CA LEU A 124 -84.14 -0.48 -48.89
C LEU A 124 -84.05 -1.56 -47.80
N GLY A 125 -84.46 -2.80 -48.08
CA GLY A 125 -84.33 -3.93 -47.16
C GLY A 125 -82.86 -4.24 -46.81
N SER A 126 -81.96 -4.20 -47.80
CA SER A 126 -80.50 -4.33 -47.60
C SER A 126 -79.96 -3.22 -46.68
N PHE A 127 -80.32 -1.97 -46.96
CA PHE A 127 -79.93 -0.82 -46.14
C PHE A 127 -80.43 -0.96 -44.70
N THR A 128 -81.72 -1.22 -44.48
CA THR A 128 -82.31 -1.36 -43.14
C THR A 128 -81.64 -2.49 -42.36
N LYS A 129 -81.30 -3.60 -43.03
CA LYS A 129 -80.57 -4.71 -42.41
C LYS A 129 -79.15 -4.31 -41.98
N LYS A 130 -78.40 -3.59 -42.82
CA LYS A 130 -77.06 -3.08 -42.45
C LYS A 130 -77.13 -2.04 -41.34
N ALA A 131 -78.09 -1.12 -41.39
CA ALA A 131 -78.29 -0.10 -40.37
C ALA A 131 -78.56 -0.70 -38.98
N LEU A 132 -79.36 -1.77 -38.91
CA LEU A 132 -79.62 -2.52 -37.67
C LEU A 132 -78.37 -3.23 -37.11
N GLN A 133 -77.39 -3.54 -37.96
CA GLN A 133 -76.14 -4.20 -37.53
C GLN A 133 -75.09 -3.22 -37.00
N ILE A 134 -75.11 -1.95 -37.41
CA ILE A 134 -74.05 -0.96 -37.12
C ILE A 134 -74.22 -0.26 -35.76
N GLN A 135 -75.31 -0.50 -35.02
CA GLN A 135 -75.57 0.09 -33.69
C GLN A 135 -75.31 1.61 -33.64
N LEU A 136 -76.01 2.34 -34.51
CA LEU A 136 -75.90 3.80 -34.71
C LEU A 136 -76.11 4.65 -33.44
N ASP A 137 -76.63 4.04 -32.38
CA ASP A 137 -76.97 4.70 -31.12
C ASP A 137 -75.80 4.70 -30.12
N SER A 138 -74.66 4.09 -30.48
CA SER A 138 -73.47 3.97 -29.63
C SER A 138 -72.23 4.59 -30.28
N LEU A 139 -71.46 5.33 -29.49
CA LEU A 139 -70.18 5.90 -29.90
C LEU A 139 -69.05 5.23 -29.11
N PRO A 140 -67.86 5.04 -29.71
CA PRO A 140 -66.69 4.60 -28.97
C PRO A 140 -66.31 5.65 -27.91
N GLU A 141 -65.91 5.18 -26.73
CA GLU A 141 -65.48 6.02 -25.62
C GLU A 141 -64.07 6.59 -25.88
N VAL A 142 -63.86 7.86 -25.57
CA VAL A 142 -62.58 8.55 -25.74
C VAL A 142 -62.11 9.01 -24.37
N PRO A 143 -60.87 8.71 -23.96
CA PRO A 143 -60.35 9.15 -22.67
C PRO A 143 -60.35 10.68 -22.57
N SER A 144 -60.68 11.19 -21.40
CA SER A 144 -60.59 12.61 -21.11
C SER A 144 -59.12 13.05 -21.01
N LEU A 145 -58.84 14.34 -21.24
CA LEU A 145 -57.47 14.86 -21.16
C LEU A 145 -56.82 14.68 -19.77
N ALA A 146 -57.63 14.56 -18.72
CA ALA A 146 -57.13 14.28 -17.37
C ALA A 146 -56.68 12.82 -17.18
N GLU A 147 -57.16 11.91 -18.03
CA GLU A 147 -56.82 10.49 -18.03
C GLU A 147 -55.62 10.17 -18.95
N VAL A 148 -55.19 11.15 -19.77
CA VAL A 148 -54.01 11.04 -20.63
C VAL A 148 -52.77 11.52 -19.88
N SER A 149 -51.65 10.80 -20.06
CA SER A 149 -50.35 11.16 -19.49
C SER A 149 -49.93 12.59 -19.84
N CYS A 150 -49.52 13.37 -18.83
CA CYS A 150 -48.93 14.70 -19.00
C CYS A 150 -47.49 14.69 -18.48
N LEU A 151 -46.52 14.62 -19.41
CA LEU A 151 -45.10 14.53 -19.05
C LEU A 151 -44.58 15.86 -18.49
N SER A 152 -43.87 15.78 -17.37
CA SER A 152 -43.17 16.92 -16.77
C SER A 152 -41.90 16.46 -16.06
N ALA A 153 -40.87 17.30 -16.06
CA ALA A 153 -39.63 17.06 -15.33
C ALA A 153 -39.62 17.86 -14.03
N GLN A 154 -39.37 17.20 -12.91
CA GLN A 154 -39.13 17.85 -11.61
C GLN A 154 -37.62 17.89 -11.35
N LEU A 155 -37.07 19.09 -11.27
CA LEU A 155 -35.66 19.34 -11.03
C LEU A 155 -35.51 20.16 -9.75
N ASP A 156 -34.58 19.78 -8.89
CA ASP A 156 -34.23 20.54 -7.69
C ASP A 156 -32.87 21.24 -7.84
N ASP A 157 -32.70 22.35 -7.12
CA ASP A 157 -31.48 23.16 -7.13
C ASP A 157 -30.45 22.71 -6.07
N SER A 158 -30.64 21.57 -5.41
CA SER A 158 -29.80 21.14 -4.28
C SER A 158 -28.44 20.56 -4.69
N LEU A 159 -28.36 20.04 -5.91
CA LEU A 159 -27.15 19.40 -6.44
C LEU A 159 -25.97 20.39 -6.54
N LEU A 160 -26.23 21.59 -7.08
CA LEU A 160 -25.19 22.61 -7.33
C LEU A 160 -24.50 23.06 -6.03
N PRO A 161 -25.23 23.44 -4.96
CA PRO A 161 -24.63 23.74 -3.66
C PRO A 161 -23.82 22.59 -3.06
N ALA A 162 -24.33 21.35 -3.14
CA ALA A 162 -23.64 20.17 -2.60
C ALA A 162 -22.32 19.90 -3.34
N VAL A 163 -22.36 19.96 -4.68
CA VAL A 163 -21.17 19.79 -5.54
C VAL A 163 -20.17 20.92 -5.30
N LYS A 164 -20.63 22.18 -5.25
CA LYS A 164 -19.78 23.34 -4.97
C LYS A 164 -19.05 23.20 -3.64
N GLY A 165 -19.76 22.80 -2.58
CA GLY A 165 -19.17 22.58 -1.26
C GLY A 165 -18.01 21.59 -1.30
N ARG A 166 -18.20 20.45 -1.99
CA ARG A 166 -17.16 19.43 -2.13
C ARG A 166 -15.98 19.90 -2.98
N ILE A 167 -16.24 20.59 -4.10
CA ILE A 167 -15.19 21.12 -4.98
C ILE A 167 -14.32 22.14 -4.22
N CYS A 168 -14.93 23.04 -3.44
CA CYS A 168 -14.19 24.06 -2.70
C CYS A 168 -13.25 23.50 -1.64
N THR A 169 -13.50 22.28 -1.14
CA THR A 169 -12.66 21.60 -0.15
C THR A 169 -11.76 20.52 -0.75
N HIS A 170 -11.80 20.32 -2.07
CA HIS A 170 -11.10 19.21 -2.72
C HIS A 170 -9.62 19.50 -2.93
N GLY A 171 -8.77 18.65 -2.34
CA GLY A 171 -7.32 18.73 -2.43
C GLY A 171 -6.69 19.77 -1.47
N SER A 172 -5.38 19.62 -1.27
CA SER A 172 -4.57 20.57 -0.51
C SER A 172 -3.15 20.61 -1.04
N VAL A 173 -2.49 21.75 -0.88
CA VAL A 173 -1.06 21.92 -1.19
C VAL A 173 -0.31 22.13 0.12
N ALA A 174 0.70 21.30 0.36
CA ALA A 174 1.60 21.46 1.50
C ALA A 174 2.98 21.93 1.00
N SER A 175 3.61 22.81 1.78
CA SER A 175 4.95 23.33 1.50
C SER A 175 6.06 22.38 1.94
N HIS A 176 5.78 21.50 2.90
CA HIS A 176 6.73 20.53 3.44
C HIS A 176 6.02 19.19 3.64
N PRO A 177 6.72 18.06 3.44
CA PRO A 177 6.23 16.75 3.87
C PRO A 177 6.16 16.73 5.40
N PRO A 178 5.09 16.20 6.01
CA PRO A 178 4.95 16.16 7.47
C PRO A 178 5.94 15.18 8.13
N VAL A 179 6.61 14.34 7.33
CA VAL A 179 7.55 13.31 7.77
C VAL A 179 8.80 13.28 6.91
N GLN A 180 9.94 12.95 7.53
CA GLN A 180 11.22 12.75 6.84
C GLN A 180 11.91 11.48 7.32
N ILE A 181 12.72 10.89 6.44
CA ILE A 181 13.65 9.83 6.84
C ILE A 181 14.72 10.47 7.73
N ASP A 182 14.87 9.93 8.93
CA ASP A 182 15.78 10.39 9.97
C ASP A 182 17.09 9.59 9.93
N GLU A 183 16.98 8.27 9.80
CA GLU A 183 18.14 7.37 9.84
C GLU A 183 17.98 6.22 8.84
N LEU A 184 19.08 5.85 8.18
CA LEU A 184 19.22 4.65 7.37
C LEU A 184 20.35 3.80 7.94
N VAL A 185 20.00 2.65 8.52
CA VAL A 185 20.97 1.77 9.17
C VAL A 185 21.08 0.46 8.39
N GLU A 186 22.27 0.20 7.89
CA GLU A 186 22.59 -1.01 7.16
C GLU A 186 22.34 -2.27 8.01
N ARG A 187 21.76 -3.30 7.38
CA ARG A 187 21.51 -4.62 7.97
C ARG A 187 21.89 -5.75 6.97
N PRO A 188 22.15 -6.96 7.46
CA PRO A 188 22.38 -8.13 6.60
C PRO A 188 21.21 -8.35 5.64
N GLY A 189 21.47 -8.20 4.34
CA GLY A 189 20.46 -8.32 3.29
C GLY A 189 19.34 -7.29 3.35
N GLY A 190 19.54 -6.15 4.03
CA GLY A 190 18.50 -5.15 4.19
C GLY A 190 18.97 -3.79 4.74
N ILE A 191 18.03 -2.87 4.92
CA ILE A 191 18.24 -1.55 5.50
C ILE A 191 17.10 -1.26 6.46
N LEU A 192 17.42 -0.91 7.71
CA LEU A 192 16.47 -0.36 8.68
C LEU A 192 16.29 1.11 8.36
N VAL A 193 15.06 1.49 8.01
CA VAL A 193 14.68 2.87 7.72
C VAL A 193 13.92 3.41 8.91
N ARG A 194 14.35 4.55 9.47
CA ARG A 194 13.66 5.28 10.53
C ARG A 194 13.21 6.62 10.02
N TRP A 195 12.03 7.07 10.45
CA TRP A 195 11.49 8.37 10.08
C TRP A 195 10.91 9.09 11.28
N CYS A 196 10.95 10.42 11.21
CA CYS A 196 10.40 11.29 12.23
C CYS A 196 9.39 12.25 11.62
N LYS A 197 8.50 12.73 12.49
CA LYS A 197 7.58 13.81 12.16
C LYS A 197 8.34 15.14 12.22
N VAL A 198 8.20 15.96 11.19
CA VAL A 198 8.82 17.29 11.11
C VAL A 198 7.81 18.42 11.28
N ASP A 199 6.53 18.10 11.21
CA ASP A 199 5.42 19.03 11.48
C ASP A 199 4.74 18.62 12.80
N ASP A 200 5.02 19.37 13.87
CA ASP A 200 4.51 19.08 15.22
C ASP A 200 2.98 19.18 15.32
N ASP A 201 2.33 19.92 14.42
CA ASP A 201 0.88 20.09 14.41
C ASP A 201 0.15 18.94 13.68
N PHE A 202 0.85 18.18 12.83
CA PHE A 202 0.28 17.04 12.11
C PHE A 202 0.05 15.82 13.00
N ALA A 203 -1.16 15.28 13.06
CA ALA A 203 -1.46 14.06 13.81
C ALA A 203 -1.43 12.84 12.87
N ALA A 204 -0.23 12.27 12.69
CA ALA A 204 -0.03 11.08 11.88
C ALA A 204 -0.78 9.86 12.46
N GLN A 205 -1.51 9.15 11.61
CA GLN A 205 -2.21 7.90 11.94
C GLN A 205 -1.48 6.70 11.36
N ASP A 206 -1.10 6.78 10.09
CA ASP A 206 -0.31 5.75 9.42
C ASP A 206 0.81 6.38 8.59
N TYR A 207 1.87 5.61 8.39
CA TYR A 207 2.99 5.87 7.52
C TYR A 207 3.00 4.88 6.37
N ARG A 208 3.58 5.30 5.25
CA ARG A 208 3.83 4.45 4.07
C ARG A 208 5.27 4.64 3.63
N LEU A 209 6.05 3.57 3.69
CA LEU A 209 7.43 3.53 3.22
C LEU A 209 7.48 2.87 1.84
N GLN A 210 8.18 3.53 0.92
CA GLN A 210 8.49 2.99 -0.40
C GLN A 210 9.98 2.95 -0.65
N TYR A 211 10.39 2.03 -1.52
CA TYR A 211 11.75 1.94 -2.00
C TYR A 211 11.81 1.58 -3.49
N ARG A 212 12.95 1.85 -4.12
CA ARG A 212 13.26 1.39 -5.49
C ARG A 212 14.75 1.20 -5.67
N ARG A 213 15.16 0.35 -6.61
CA ARG A 213 16.53 0.36 -7.13
C ARG A 213 16.82 1.69 -7.83
N SER A 214 18.02 2.23 -7.70
CA SER A 214 18.40 3.48 -8.39
C SER A 214 18.20 3.43 -9.91
N ALA A 215 18.38 2.25 -10.51
CA ALA A 215 18.16 2.03 -11.95
C ALA A 215 16.68 1.88 -12.36
N SER A 216 15.75 1.72 -11.41
CA SER A 216 14.32 1.56 -11.67
C SER A 216 13.60 2.91 -11.64
N SER A 217 12.56 3.08 -12.46
CA SER A 217 11.68 4.26 -12.42
C SER A 217 10.52 4.13 -11.42
N HIS A 218 10.22 2.93 -10.94
CA HIS A 218 9.04 2.64 -10.14
C HIS A 218 9.40 2.40 -8.67
N PHE A 219 8.60 2.99 -7.76
CA PHE A 219 8.67 2.77 -6.32
C PHE A 219 7.68 1.69 -5.89
N GLU A 220 8.12 0.78 -5.03
CA GLU A 220 7.33 -0.30 -4.46
C GLU A 220 7.09 -0.07 -2.97
N ASP A 221 5.94 -0.50 -2.45
CA ASP A 221 5.60 -0.40 -1.04
C ASP A 221 6.37 -1.43 -0.22
N ALA A 222 7.12 -0.97 0.77
CA ALA A 222 7.79 -1.83 1.75
C ALA A 222 6.96 -1.99 3.03
N TYR A 223 6.27 -0.93 3.46
CA TYR A 223 5.53 -0.91 4.71
C TYR A 223 4.36 0.08 4.67
N VAL A 224 3.25 -0.31 5.31
CA VAL A 224 2.10 0.55 5.63
C VAL A 224 1.64 0.22 7.05
N GLY A 225 1.67 1.19 7.95
CA GLY A 225 1.29 0.99 9.35
C GLY A 225 1.67 2.16 10.24
N GLN A 226 1.62 1.97 11.56
CA GLN A 226 1.74 3.04 12.55
C GLN A 226 3.16 3.25 13.09
N ASP A 227 4.06 2.31 12.82
CA ASP A 227 5.43 2.36 13.33
C ASP A 227 6.23 3.44 12.61
N SER A 228 7.24 3.98 13.30
CA SER A 228 8.16 5.00 12.78
C SER A 228 9.47 4.42 12.24
N GLU A 229 9.55 3.09 12.13
CA GLU A 229 10.69 2.39 11.57
C GLU A 229 10.29 1.08 10.90
N TYR A 230 11.05 0.66 9.90
CA TYR A 230 10.83 -0.63 9.24
C TYR A 230 12.12 -1.18 8.61
N LEU A 231 12.34 -2.48 8.76
CA LEU A 231 13.47 -3.19 8.17
C LEU A 231 13.11 -3.73 6.79
N VAL A 232 13.62 -3.08 5.74
CA VAL A 232 13.46 -3.54 4.36
C VAL A 232 14.50 -4.63 4.09
N LEU A 233 14.05 -5.86 3.91
CA LEU A 233 14.88 -7.04 3.64
C LEU A 233 14.92 -7.39 2.15
N HIS A 234 15.76 -8.36 1.81
CA HIS A 234 15.92 -8.92 0.47
C HIS A 234 16.42 -7.90 -0.55
N LEU A 235 17.30 -7.03 -0.08
CA LEU A 235 18.04 -6.09 -0.91
C LEU A 235 19.30 -6.77 -1.43
N ASP A 236 19.61 -6.53 -2.71
CA ASP A 236 20.85 -7.00 -3.32
C ASP A 236 22.03 -6.25 -2.68
N PRO A 237 23.05 -6.95 -2.14
CA PRO A 237 24.24 -6.28 -1.65
C PRO A 237 24.93 -5.46 -2.75
N HIS A 238 25.56 -4.35 -2.35
CA HIS A 238 26.24 -3.39 -3.22
C HIS A 238 25.35 -2.77 -4.32
N THR A 239 24.02 -2.85 -4.17
CA THR A 239 23.07 -2.16 -5.03
C THR A 239 22.51 -0.94 -4.30
N GLU A 240 22.49 0.21 -4.97
CA GLU A 240 21.87 1.42 -4.44
C GLU A 240 20.34 1.38 -4.56
N TYR A 241 19.68 1.77 -3.48
CA TYR A 241 18.24 1.92 -3.39
C TYR A 241 17.87 3.32 -2.90
N LEU A 242 16.76 3.86 -3.40
CA LEU A 242 16.16 5.09 -2.88
C LEU A 242 14.95 4.75 -2.03
N PHE A 243 14.84 5.39 -0.88
CA PHE A 243 13.74 5.26 0.08
C PHE A 243 12.98 6.57 0.20
N ARG A 244 11.66 6.51 0.35
CA ARG A 244 10.82 7.68 0.66
C ARG A 244 9.65 7.27 1.54
N VAL A 245 9.21 8.18 2.40
CA VAL A 245 8.10 7.96 3.34
C VAL A 245 7.06 9.06 3.23
N CYS A 246 5.78 8.72 3.36
CA CYS A 246 4.70 9.69 3.55
C CYS A 246 3.83 9.25 4.73
N ALA A 247 2.91 10.11 5.16
CA ALA A 247 1.98 9.82 6.23
C ALA A 247 0.56 10.21 5.86
N ARG A 248 -0.43 9.65 6.53
CA ARG A 248 -1.81 10.15 6.51
C ARG A 248 -2.26 10.39 7.93
N GLY A 249 -3.13 11.38 8.12
CA GLY A 249 -3.46 11.91 9.43
C GLY A 249 -4.59 12.93 9.38
N ASP A 250 -4.88 13.53 10.53
CA ASP A 250 -5.85 14.63 10.67
C ASP A 250 -7.26 14.29 10.14
N GLY A 251 -7.68 13.03 10.25
CA GLY A 251 -8.97 12.55 9.74
C GLY A 251 -9.06 12.52 8.21
N ARG A 252 -7.95 12.72 7.49
CA ARG A 252 -7.85 12.60 6.05
C ARG A 252 -7.42 11.18 5.65
N TRP A 253 -8.01 10.68 4.57
CA TRP A 253 -7.66 9.38 3.98
C TRP A 253 -6.53 9.48 2.96
N GLU A 254 -6.25 10.69 2.49
CA GLU A 254 -5.21 10.99 1.52
C GLU A 254 -3.83 10.95 2.16
N TRP A 255 -2.87 10.37 1.43
CA TRP A 255 -1.46 10.41 1.82
C TRP A 255 -0.89 11.81 1.61
N SER A 256 -0.04 12.24 2.54
CA SER A 256 0.74 13.46 2.45
C SER A 256 1.71 13.40 1.26
N PRO A 257 2.33 14.54 0.89
CA PRO A 257 3.53 14.52 0.07
C PRO A 257 4.61 13.59 0.66
N TRP A 258 5.41 13.02 -0.22
CA TRP A 258 6.56 12.18 0.14
C TRP A 258 7.70 13.01 0.73
N SER A 259 8.45 12.40 1.64
CA SER A 259 9.75 12.89 2.11
C SER A 259 10.72 13.09 0.94
N ILE A 260 11.82 13.80 1.21
CA ILE A 260 12.95 13.81 0.27
C ILE A 260 13.46 12.37 0.17
N PRO A 261 13.59 11.79 -1.04
CA PRO A 261 14.12 10.45 -1.19
C PRO A 261 15.58 10.39 -0.71
N GLN A 262 15.92 9.37 0.07
CA GLN A 262 17.29 9.13 0.53
C GLN A 262 17.86 7.85 -0.07
N THR A 263 19.13 7.88 -0.45
CA THR A 263 19.83 6.74 -1.05
C THR A 263 20.58 5.96 0.02
N ALA A 264 20.48 4.63 0.00
CA ALA A 264 21.33 3.75 0.78
C ALA A 264 21.59 2.43 0.04
N CYS A 265 22.63 1.72 0.46
CA CYS A 265 22.95 0.37 0.02
C CYS A 265 23.36 -0.48 1.23
N THR A 266 23.26 -1.79 1.11
CA THR A 266 23.86 -2.73 2.06
C THR A 266 25.03 -3.44 1.42
N THR A 267 26.13 -3.55 2.13
CA THR A 267 27.32 -4.36 1.87
C THR A 267 27.28 -5.70 2.61
N LEU A 268 26.38 -5.82 3.59
CA LEU A 268 26.24 -7.03 4.40
C LEU A 268 25.41 -8.09 3.69
N ALA A 269 26.00 -9.29 3.53
CA ALA A 269 25.31 -10.43 2.94
C ALA A 269 24.07 -10.84 3.77
N PRO A 270 22.98 -11.30 3.13
CA PRO A 270 21.80 -11.80 3.83
C PRO A 270 22.09 -12.95 4.79
N HIS A 271 21.24 -13.11 5.80
CA HIS A 271 21.25 -14.32 6.63
C HIS A 271 20.67 -15.50 5.84
N GLU A 272 21.54 -16.44 5.48
CA GLU A 272 21.16 -17.65 4.75
C GLU A 272 21.61 -18.89 5.52
N TRP A 273 20.89 -19.99 5.37
CA TRP A 273 21.25 -21.31 5.86
C TRP A 273 22.29 -21.98 4.95
N SER A 274 23.18 -22.78 5.55
CA SER A 274 24.17 -23.56 4.78
C SER A 274 23.47 -24.58 3.88
N PRO A 275 23.76 -24.61 2.57
CA PRO A 275 23.25 -25.66 1.67
C PRO A 275 23.97 -27.00 1.91
N GLY A 276 23.38 -28.09 1.42
CA GLY A 276 24.03 -29.40 1.36
C GLY A 276 23.75 -30.32 2.56
N SER A 277 22.88 -29.94 3.49
CA SER A 277 22.38 -30.85 4.53
C SER A 277 21.26 -31.72 3.97
N GLU A 278 21.43 -33.04 3.95
CA GLU A 278 20.40 -33.99 3.43
C GLU A 278 19.12 -33.98 4.28
N GLU A 279 19.24 -33.58 5.54
CA GLU A 279 18.17 -33.56 6.55
C GLU A 279 17.29 -32.31 6.50
N TYR A 280 17.72 -31.27 5.78
CA TYR A 280 17.02 -29.99 5.72
C TYR A 280 16.75 -29.57 4.28
N SER A 281 15.51 -29.23 3.99
CA SER A 281 15.11 -28.59 2.74
C SER A 281 15.07 -27.08 2.91
N LEU A 282 15.70 -26.35 1.98
CA LEU A 282 15.80 -24.89 2.02
C LEU A 282 14.88 -24.24 0.97
N SER A 283 14.40 -23.03 1.26
CA SER A 283 13.76 -22.17 0.26
C SER A 283 14.73 -21.77 -0.86
N SER A 284 14.20 -21.21 -1.96
CA SER A 284 15.02 -20.68 -3.07
C SER A 284 16.00 -19.58 -2.63
N ARG A 285 15.64 -18.78 -1.63
CA ARG A 285 16.50 -17.74 -1.03
C ARG A 285 17.36 -18.23 0.13
N ARG A 286 17.23 -19.51 0.51
CA ARG A 286 17.95 -20.14 1.64
C ARG A 286 17.75 -19.44 2.99
N ASP A 287 16.64 -18.73 3.18
CA ASP A 287 16.28 -18.05 4.43
C ASP A 287 15.26 -18.83 5.27
N ILE A 288 14.62 -19.83 4.68
CA ILE A 288 13.72 -20.77 5.34
C ILE A 288 14.34 -22.16 5.26
N ALA A 289 14.39 -22.85 6.41
CA ALA A 289 14.82 -24.24 6.51
C ALA A 289 13.68 -25.10 7.08
N LEU A 290 13.44 -26.25 6.46
CA LEU A 290 12.48 -27.26 6.90
C LEU A 290 13.23 -28.55 7.19
N LYS A 291 13.05 -29.10 8.39
CA LYS A 291 13.60 -30.41 8.76
C LYS A 291 12.76 -31.52 8.09
N ASN A 292 13.42 -32.46 7.41
CA ASN A 292 12.79 -33.57 6.72
C ASN A 292 12.52 -34.74 7.69
N ASP A 293 11.48 -35.53 7.42
CA ASP A 293 11.08 -36.70 8.23
C ASP A 293 11.99 -37.93 8.05
N SER A 294 13.25 -37.76 7.65
CA SER A 294 14.16 -38.89 7.45
C SER A 294 14.46 -39.58 8.78
N GLN A 295 14.18 -40.88 8.85
CA GLN A 295 14.42 -41.76 10.01
C GLN A 295 15.92 -42.01 10.30
N LEU A 296 16.82 -41.25 9.68
CA LEU A 296 18.26 -41.37 9.90
C LEU A 296 18.62 -40.58 11.17
N CYS A 297 18.96 -41.35 12.21
CA CYS A 297 19.46 -40.85 13.47
C CYS A 297 20.74 -40.03 13.26
N GLY A 298 20.70 -38.76 13.64
CA GLY A 298 21.90 -37.93 13.81
C GLY A 298 21.83 -36.55 13.16
N ALA A 299 20.64 -35.92 13.15
CA ALA A 299 20.54 -34.61 12.52
C ALA A 299 21.39 -33.57 13.24
N GLY A 300 22.45 -33.14 12.56
CA GLY A 300 23.40 -32.18 13.09
C GLY A 300 22.82 -30.76 13.09
N VAL A 301 23.51 -29.85 13.76
CA VAL A 301 23.14 -28.43 13.74
C VAL A 301 23.22 -27.88 12.31
N LEU A 302 22.10 -27.36 11.79
CA LEU A 302 22.09 -26.56 10.57
C LEU A 302 22.61 -25.15 10.88
N TYR A 303 23.81 -24.84 10.40
CA TYR A 303 24.42 -23.52 10.58
C TYR A 303 24.01 -22.53 9.47
N SER A 304 24.21 -21.23 9.72
CA SER A 304 24.19 -20.21 8.67
C SER A 304 25.23 -20.52 7.57
N GLN A 305 25.12 -19.94 6.38
CA GLN A 305 26.10 -20.11 5.29
C GLN A 305 27.42 -19.40 5.59
N ALA A 306 27.36 -18.22 6.21
CA ALA A 306 28.50 -17.42 6.67
C ALA A 306 28.21 -16.83 8.07
N PRO A 307 29.22 -16.40 8.85
CA PRO A 307 29.02 -15.72 10.13
C PRO A 307 28.52 -14.28 9.91
N THR A 308 27.25 -14.14 9.53
CA THR A 308 26.66 -12.84 9.13
C THR A 308 25.97 -12.09 10.26
N TYR A 309 25.82 -12.71 11.43
CA TYR A 309 25.26 -12.05 12.61
C TYR A 309 26.31 -11.21 13.32
N CYS A 310 26.04 -9.91 13.45
CA CYS A 310 26.90 -8.98 14.17
C CYS A 310 26.19 -8.47 15.42
N CYS A 311 26.98 -8.12 16.44
CA CYS A 311 26.47 -7.41 17.62
C CYS A 311 25.76 -6.10 17.20
N ARG A 312 24.77 -5.67 18.00
CA ARG A 312 23.85 -4.54 17.76
C ARG A 312 22.84 -4.75 16.63
N GLN A 313 22.70 -6.00 16.18
CA GLN A 313 21.62 -6.43 15.29
C GLN A 313 20.65 -7.30 16.07
N THR A 314 19.37 -7.17 15.75
CA THR A 314 18.34 -8.10 16.19
C THR A 314 18.21 -9.22 15.17
N LEU A 315 18.66 -10.42 15.54
CA LEU A 315 18.46 -11.62 14.73
C LEU A 315 17.12 -12.25 15.09
N THR A 316 16.20 -12.33 14.12
CA THR A 316 14.86 -12.86 14.36
C THR A 316 14.67 -14.19 13.62
N PHE A 317 14.29 -15.22 14.37
CA PHE A 317 13.80 -16.49 13.82
C PHE A 317 12.28 -16.55 13.97
N LYS A 318 11.58 -16.83 12.86
CA LYS A 318 10.13 -17.06 12.87
C LYS A 318 9.82 -18.53 12.65
N ILE A 319 9.01 -19.10 13.53
CA ILE A 319 8.66 -20.52 13.48
C ILE A 319 7.43 -20.70 12.60
N ILE A 320 7.65 -21.22 11.40
CA ILE A 320 6.61 -21.36 10.37
C ILE A 320 5.81 -22.65 10.54
N SER A 321 6.45 -23.72 10.99
CA SER A 321 5.85 -25.02 11.25
C SER A 321 6.54 -25.68 12.44
N ALA A 322 5.84 -26.58 13.14
CA ALA A 322 6.35 -27.29 14.30
C ALA A 322 6.17 -28.81 14.12
N GLY A 323 7.23 -29.56 14.41
CA GLY A 323 7.21 -31.02 14.48
C GLY A 323 7.06 -31.52 15.93
N GLN A 324 7.34 -32.80 16.15
CA GLN A 324 7.42 -33.34 17.50
C GLN A 324 8.64 -32.76 18.22
N PRO A 325 8.49 -32.18 19.43
CA PRO A 325 9.61 -31.59 20.15
C PRO A 325 10.58 -32.66 20.65
N ASP A 326 11.88 -32.41 20.51
CA ASP A 326 12.98 -33.20 21.04
C ASP A 326 13.83 -32.34 21.99
N LYS A 327 14.43 -32.98 23.01
CA LYS A 327 15.27 -32.28 23.99
C LYS A 327 16.51 -31.64 23.37
N ARG A 328 16.96 -32.13 22.20
CA ARG A 328 18.12 -31.61 21.47
C ARG A 328 17.76 -30.41 20.59
N ASP A 329 16.48 -30.11 20.40
CA ASP A 329 16.06 -28.97 19.58
C ASP A 329 16.67 -27.68 20.13
N SER A 330 17.30 -26.91 19.26
CA SER A 330 17.94 -25.66 19.63
C SER A 330 17.95 -24.67 18.47
N VAL A 331 17.59 -23.42 18.77
CA VAL A 331 17.79 -22.27 17.87
C VAL A 331 18.69 -21.29 18.60
N GLY A 332 19.72 -20.78 17.93
CA GLY A 332 20.70 -19.95 18.61
C GLY A 332 21.87 -19.51 17.74
N VAL A 333 22.90 -19.09 18.46
CA VAL A 333 24.12 -18.46 17.95
C VAL A 333 25.32 -19.11 18.61
N CYS A 334 26.44 -19.16 17.88
CA CYS A 334 27.67 -19.76 18.37
C CYS A 334 28.87 -19.04 17.74
N VAL A 335 30.03 -19.18 18.37
CA VAL A 335 31.28 -18.56 17.89
C VAL A 335 31.86 -19.33 16.69
N ASP A 336 31.66 -20.64 16.65
CA ASP A 336 32.29 -21.52 15.68
C ASP A 336 31.33 -22.57 15.11
N ARG A 337 31.67 -23.12 13.94
CA ARG A 337 30.98 -24.27 13.36
C ARG A 337 31.70 -25.55 13.77
N ARG A 338 31.03 -26.38 14.56
CA ARG A 338 31.52 -27.72 14.95
C ARG A 338 30.65 -28.78 14.30
N ASN A 339 31.25 -29.62 13.46
CA ASN A 339 30.58 -30.76 12.84
C ASN A 339 30.36 -31.87 13.87
N GLY A 340 29.29 -32.65 13.71
CA GLY A 340 28.97 -33.79 14.59
C GLY A 340 28.37 -33.42 15.95
N GLN A 341 27.91 -32.18 16.12
CA GLN A 341 27.11 -31.77 17.27
C GLN A 341 25.62 -31.91 16.94
N ASP A 342 24.88 -32.55 17.83
CA ASP A 342 23.42 -32.74 17.71
C ASP A 342 22.63 -31.46 18.04
N SER A 343 23.25 -30.50 18.73
CA SER A 343 22.58 -29.31 19.27
C SER A 343 23.55 -28.16 19.53
N LEU A 344 23.00 -26.95 19.64
CA LEU A 344 23.72 -25.76 20.14
C LEU A 344 23.80 -25.72 21.67
N GLN A 345 23.29 -26.72 22.39
CA GLN A 345 23.43 -26.88 23.84
C GLN A 345 24.85 -27.30 24.22
N ARG A 346 25.84 -26.46 23.90
CA ARG A 346 27.28 -26.73 24.05
C ARG A 346 28.07 -25.49 24.44
N ASP A 347 29.34 -25.69 24.71
CA ASP A 347 30.28 -24.59 24.97
C ASP A 347 30.45 -23.66 23.74
N GLN A 348 30.72 -22.38 24.03
CA GLN A 348 30.78 -21.28 23.06
C GLN A 348 29.52 -21.10 22.19
N ALA A 349 28.36 -21.45 22.75
CA ALA A 349 27.06 -21.26 22.11
C ALA A 349 26.01 -20.78 23.11
N VAL A 350 25.03 -20.06 22.57
CA VAL A 350 23.82 -19.60 23.26
C VAL A 350 22.62 -20.04 22.44
N CYS A 351 21.67 -20.72 23.06
CA CYS A 351 20.48 -21.17 22.35
C CYS A 351 19.24 -21.26 23.24
N ILE A 352 18.09 -21.33 22.59
CA ILE A 352 16.79 -21.63 23.19
C ILE A 352 16.27 -22.96 22.63
N THR A 353 15.65 -23.77 23.48
CA THR A 353 14.99 -25.02 23.08
C THR A 353 13.52 -24.80 22.74
N THR A 354 12.87 -25.79 22.11
CA THR A 354 11.42 -25.76 21.82
C THR A 354 10.56 -25.64 23.09
N SER A 355 11.07 -26.10 24.24
CA SER A 355 10.41 -25.96 25.54
C SER A 355 10.50 -24.55 26.17
N GLY A 356 11.36 -23.68 25.61
CA GLY A 356 11.63 -22.34 26.16
C GLY A 356 12.81 -22.29 27.13
N ALA A 357 13.49 -23.41 27.39
CA ALA A 357 14.73 -23.41 28.18
C ALA A 357 15.89 -22.74 27.42
N VAL A 358 16.64 -21.88 28.12
CA VAL A 358 17.77 -21.11 27.58
C VAL A 358 19.08 -21.71 28.06
N PHE A 359 20.02 -21.94 27.14
CA PHE A 359 21.35 -22.49 27.42
C PHE A 359 22.44 -21.48 27.08
N VAL A 360 23.42 -21.35 27.97
CA VAL A 360 24.61 -20.50 27.81
C VAL A 360 25.85 -21.32 28.09
N ASN A 361 26.73 -21.48 27.09
CA ASN A 361 27.90 -22.35 27.15
C ASN A 361 27.53 -23.77 27.65
N GLY A 362 26.43 -24.32 27.12
CA GLY A 362 25.93 -25.66 27.44
C GLY A 362 25.24 -25.80 28.80
N LYS A 363 25.12 -24.73 29.59
CA LYS A 363 24.44 -24.75 30.90
C LYS A 363 23.06 -24.14 30.79
N GLU A 364 22.05 -24.86 31.27
CA GLU A 364 20.67 -24.37 31.31
C GLU A 364 20.54 -23.24 32.35
N MET A 365 19.88 -22.17 31.96
CA MET A 365 19.52 -21.07 32.85
C MET A 365 18.23 -21.37 33.60
N THR A 366 18.09 -20.80 34.80
CA THR A 366 16.87 -20.95 35.61
C THR A 366 15.66 -20.23 35.02
N ASN A 367 15.90 -19.14 34.29
CA ASN A 367 14.85 -18.36 33.65
C ASN A 367 14.49 -18.98 32.31
N GLN A 368 13.23 -19.38 32.15
CA GLN A 368 12.70 -19.96 30.93
C GLN A 368 11.75 -18.98 30.22
N LEU A 369 11.80 -19.02 28.90
CA LEU A 369 10.86 -18.32 28.02
C LEU A 369 9.62 -19.20 27.75
N PRO A 370 8.54 -18.64 27.20
CA PRO A 370 7.40 -19.43 26.76
C PRO A 370 7.83 -20.52 25.77
N ALA A 371 7.18 -21.67 25.82
CA ALA A 371 7.39 -22.74 24.84
C ALA A 371 7.12 -22.22 23.42
N ILE A 372 7.97 -22.65 22.49
CA ILE A 372 7.95 -22.19 21.11
C ILE A 372 6.87 -22.97 20.36
N SER A 373 5.99 -22.24 19.67
CA SER A 373 4.94 -22.83 18.82
C SER A 373 4.97 -22.23 17.41
N THR A 374 4.17 -22.79 16.51
CA THR A 374 3.94 -22.19 15.20
C THR A 374 3.46 -20.74 15.36
N GLY A 375 4.09 -19.83 14.61
CA GLY A 375 3.84 -18.39 14.69
C GLY A 375 4.72 -17.64 15.70
N SER A 376 5.41 -18.34 16.61
CA SER A 376 6.35 -17.71 17.54
C SER A 376 7.52 -17.07 16.79
N ALA A 377 7.96 -15.91 17.31
CA ALA A 377 9.22 -15.29 16.92
C ALA A 377 10.21 -15.38 18.10
N VAL A 378 11.46 -15.69 17.80
CA VAL A 378 12.58 -15.68 18.75
C VAL A 378 13.59 -14.65 18.26
N THR A 379 13.96 -13.71 19.13
CA THR A 379 14.94 -12.67 18.83
C THR A 379 16.22 -12.86 19.63
N PHE A 380 17.36 -12.54 19.02
CA PHE A 380 18.66 -12.45 19.68
C PHE A 380 19.22 -11.05 19.45
N ASP A 381 19.43 -10.34 20.54
CA ASP A 381 20.10 -9.04 20.58
C ASP A 381 21.36 -9.14 21.42
N MET A 382 22.48 -8.67 20.87
CA MET A 382 23.77 -8.72 21.56
C MET A 382 24.47 -7.39 21.57
N GLU A 383 24.99 -7.02 22.73
CA GLU A 383 25.81 -5.84 22.91
C GLU A 383 27.15 -6.19 23.56
N VAL A 384 28.22 -5.60 23.05
CA VAL A 384 29.55 -5.73 23.65
C VAL A 384 29.60 -4.85 24.90
N VAL A 385 29.75 -5.46 26.08
CA VAL A 385 29.83 -4.75 27.36
C VAL A 385 31.26 -4.37 27.70
N ASN A 386 32.18 -5.33 27.60
CA ASN A 386 33.60 -5.14 27.91
C ASN A 386 34.46 -6.07 27.07
N VAL A 387 35.64 -5.58 26.70
CA VAL A 387 36.72 -6.36 26.10
C VAL A 387 37.89 -6.32 27.08
N PHE A 388 38.22 -7.46 27.69
CA PHE A 388 39.33 -7.54 28.63
C PHE A 388 40.65 -7.74 27.85
N PRO A 389 41.62 -6.82 27.96
CA PRO A 389 42.88 -6.94 27.25
C PRO A 389 43.69 -8.14 27.77
N VAL A 390 44.47 -8.76 26.88
CA VAL A 390 45.39 -9.85 27.20
C VAL A 390 46.36 -9.39 28.29
N ASN A 391 46.36 -10.07 29.43
CA ASN A 391 47.27 -9.77 30.52
C ASN A 391 48.60 -10.49 30.25
N ILE A 392 49.66 -9.75 29.92
CA ILE A 392 50.96 -10.31 29.48
C ILE A 392 51.61 -11.24 30.55
N ASN A 393 51.17 -11.13 31.81
CA ASN A 393 51.76 -11.86 32.94
C ASN A 393 51.07 -13.19 33.30
N ASN A 394 49.85 -13.44 32.82
CA ASN A 394 49.16 -14.72 33.00
C ASN A 394 48.69 -15.20 31.63
N ASN A 395 48.91 -16.47 31.33
CA ASN A 395 48.66 -17.08 30.02
C ASN A 395 47.16 -17.15 29.59
N GLU A 396 46.29 -16.31 30.12
CA GLU A 396 44.86 -16.22 29.83
C GLU A 396 44.62 -15.40 28.55
N GLY A 397 43.82 -15.95 27.63
CA GLY A 397 43.42 -15.29 26.38
C GLY A 397 42.56 -14.04 26.64
N ALA A 398 42.38 -13.20 25.63
CA ALA A 398 41.42 -12.10 25.70
C ALA A 398 40.01 -12.68 25.94
N SER A 399 39.25 -12.08 26.85
CA SER A 399 37.86 -12.44 27.09
C SER A 399 36.93 -11.31 26.69
N VAL A 400 35.86 -11.65 25.97
CA VAL A 400 34.82 -10.71 25.55
C VAL A 400 33.57 -11.02 26.35
N LYS A 401 33.02 -9.98 26.98
CA LYS A 401 31.75 -10.06 27.70
C LYS A 401 30.65 -9.43 26.85
N LEU A 402 29.74 -10.27 26.37
CA LEU A 402 28.55 -9.86 25.63
C LEU A 402 27.35 -9.83 26.58
N ARG A 403 26.49 -8.83 26.45
CA ARG A 403 25.14 -8.85 27.02
C ARG A 403 24.20 -9.36 25.96
N VAL A 404 23.51 -10.45 26.26
CA VAL A 404 22.60 -11.13 25.33
C VAL A 404 21.19 -10.99 25.88
N THR A 405 20.28 -10.57 25.01
CA THR A 405 18.84 -10.58 25.25
C THR A 405 18.21 -11.58 24.29
N ILE A 406 17.51 -12.58 24.83
CA ILE A 406 16.68 -13.49 24.04
C ILE A 406 15.22 -13.13 24.28
N GLY A 407 14.52 -12.74 23.23
CA GLY A 407 13.09 -12.45 23.26
C GLY A 407 12.26 -13.59 22.68
N SER A 408 11.12 -13.91 23.29
CA SER A 408 10.08 -14.75 22.68
C SER A 408 8.68 -14.31 23.13
N GLY A 409 7.86 -13.87 22.16
CA GLY A 409 6.57 -13.27 22.46
C GLY A 409 6.71 -11.98 23.27
N SER A 410 6.05 -11.90 24.43
CA SER A 410 6.12 -10.74 25.33
C SER A 410 7.09 -10.92 26.50
N ARG A 411 8.00 -11.90 26.43
CA ARG A 411 8.99 -12.18 27.48
C ARG A 411 10.39 -12.12 26.91
N GLU A 412 11.32 -11.71 27.75
CA GLU A 412 12.74 -11.65 27.44
C GLU A 412 13.57 -12.17 28.61
N VAL A 413 14.75 -12.69 28.30
CA VAL A 413 15.77 -13.06 29.29
C VAL A 413 17.07 -12.37 28.89
N VAL A 414 17.66 -11.66 29.86
CA VAL A 414 18.92 -10.92 29.68
C VAL A 414 20.00 -11.58 30.55
N PHE A 415 21.16 -11.84 29.97
CA PHE A 415 22.30 -12.42 30.68
C PHE A 415 23.62 -11.98 30.05
N ASP A 416 24.72 -12.19 30.79
CA ASP A 416 26.06 -11.95 30.30
C ASP A 416 26.67 -13.25 29.76
N TRP A 417 27.11 -13.25 28.51
CA TRP A 417 27.82 -14.35 27.85
C TRP A 417 29.32 -14.05 27.81
N LEU A 418 30.11 -14.92 28.44
CA LEU A 418 31.56 -14.83 28.48
C LEU A 418 32.15 -15.72 27.38
N LEU A 419 32.95 -15.10 26.50
CA LEU A 419 33.66 -15.76 25.43
C LEU A 419 35.16 -15.72 25.72
N GLU A 420 35.76 -16.91 25.81
CA GLU A 420 37.21 -17.08 25.87
C GLU A 420 37.75 -17.21 24.45
N GLN A 421 38.70 -16.35 24.08
CA GLN A 421 39.31 -16.39 22.75
C GLN A 421 40.51 -17.36 22.78
N ASP A 422 40.39 -18.50 22.10
CA ASP A 422 41.52 -19.41 21.88
C ASP A 422 42.54 -18.79 20.92
N LYS A 423 43.83 -18.97 21.22
CA LYS A 423 44.97 -18.30 20.55
C LYS A 423 45.16 -18.69 19.06
N ASP A 424 44.38 -19.60 18.50
CA ASP A 424 44.75 -20.33 17.27
C ASP A 424 44.01 -19.91 16.00
N HIS A 425 43.10 -18.92 16.01
CA HIS A 425 42.39 -18.48 14.81
C HIS A 425 42.52 -16.97 14.57
N PHE A 426 43.55 -16.63 13.78
CA PHE A 426 43.64 -15.39 12.99
C PHE A 426 43.14 -15.63 11.58
#